data_AF-A0A2J7QYN6-F1
#
_entry.id   AF-A0A2J7QYN6-F1
#
_cell.length_a   1.000
_cell.length_b   1.000
_cell.length_c   1.000
_cell.angle_alpha   90.00
_cell.angle_beta   90.00
_cell.angle_gamma   90.00
#
_symmetry.space_group_name_H-M   'P 1'
#
loop_
_entity.id
_entity.type
_entity.pdbx_description
1 polymer ?
#
loop_
_entity_poly.entity_id
_entity_poly.type
_entity_poly.pdbx_seq_one_letter_code
_entity_poly.pdbx_strand_id
1 'polypeptide(L)'
;MNMQTYVKFPDIVNHIFGEESNTFSNVLGDTITVQVQADQVATAALLSTVLSGDTQAAERLALEVHRDLRLEDVDMENLPQLNLPLEQCGIWIDPIDSTSEYISGEEAKLSANDIYKSGLGCVTVLIGVFDRVSGQPILGVVNQPFYTQHGSRWEGMCQWGVKFGDLSKCSASLLRNMEDDRAKVAVLSGSEDPNLKCRLRSAGYVVAEASGAGYKQLCVARGNADLYLLTKGSTFMWDTCGPHAILRSLGGGIVSYKRVLENGENLEEAELKYGANHTAEEQCSASHCNLEGIIAFRDRSLVHELVKILRPS
;
A
#
# COMPACT_ATOMS: atom_id res chain seq x y z
N MET A 1 38.47 2.56 7.48
CA MET A 1 37.98 1.50 6.58
C MET A 1 36.54 1.88 6.27
N ASN A 2 36.31 2.50 5.11
CA ASN A 2 35.05 3.18 4.79
C ASN A 2 33.96 2.14 4.53
N MET A 3 32.99 2.04 5.44
CA MET A 3 31.76 1.30 5.19
C MET A 3 30.87 2.22 4.33
N GLN A 4 31.10 2.20 3.02
CA GLN A 4 30.08 2.63 2.07
C GLN A 4 28.83 1.80 2.38
N THR A 5 27.68 2.46 2.57
CA THR A 5 26.38 1.80 2.58
C THR A 5 26.24 1.04 1.26
N TYR A 6 26.51 -0.26 1.28
CA TYR A 6 26.41 -1.10 0.09
C TYR A 6 24.93 -1.18 -0.29
N VAL A 7 24.55 -0.45 -1.34
CA VAL A 7 23.26 -0.63 -1.96
C VAL A 7 23.21 -2.07 -2.47
N LYS A 8 22.29 -2.87 -1.90
CA LYS A 8 22.15 -4.30 -2.23
C LYS A 8 21.80 -4.54 -3.70
N PHE A 9 21.04 -3.62 -4.31
CA PHE A 9 20.60 -3.67 -5.70
C PHE A 9 20.86 -2.32 -6.39
N PRO A 10 22.06 -2.08 -6.91
CA PRO A 10 22.41 -0.79 -7.54
C PRO A 10 21.51 -0.44 -8.74
N ASP A 11 21.05 -1.43 -9.50
CA ASP A 11 20.34 -1.23 -10.77
C ASP A 11 18.94 -0.59 -10.59
N ILE A 12 18.36 -0.64 -9.39
CA ILE A 12 17.01 -0.12 -9.13
C ILE A 12 17.01 1.26 -8.45
N VAL A 13 18.16 1.75 -7.96
CA VAL A 13 18.25 2.94 -7.09
C VAL A 13 17.60 4.18 -7.71
N ASN A 14 17.80 4.39 -9.01
CA ASN A 14 17.28 5.55 -9.73
C ASN A 14 15.79 5.40 -10.09
N HIS A 15 15.17 4.29 -9.71
CA HIS A 15 13.79 3.91 -10.04
C HIS A 15 12.99 3.56 -8.78
N ILE A 16 13.38 4.15 -7.64
CA ILE A 16 12.61 4.15 -6.41
C ILE A 16 11.84 5.47 -6.34
N PHE A 17 10.52 5.36 -6.35
CA PHE A 17 9.59 6.47 -6.28
C PHE A 17 8.72 6.32 -5.02
N GLY A 18 8.13 7.41 -4.55
CA GLY A 18 7.25 7.37 -3.39
C GLY A 18 6.45 8.65 -3.21
N GLU A 19 5.63 8.66 -2.17
CA GLU A 19 4.84 9.82 -1.77
C GLU A 19 5.73 11.01 -1.39
N GLU A 20 6.77 10.73 -0.60
CA GLU A 20 7.54 11.76 0.09
C GLU A 20 8.83 12.13 -0.64
N SER A 21 9.20 13.41 -0.50
CA SER A 21 10.55 13.87 -0.82
C SER A 21 11.45 13.72 0.40
N ASN A 22 12.72 13.39 0.19
CA ASN A 22 13.71 13.34 1.27
C ASN A 22 14.25 14.74 1.64
N THR A 23 13.62 15.81 1.16
CA THR A 23 14.08 17.18 1.31
C THR A 23 13.08 18.00 2.12
N PHE A 24 13.54 18.57 3.22
CA PHE A 24 12.74 19.29 4.20
C PHE A 24 13.13 20.78 4.20
N SER A 25 12.15 21.66 4.37
CA SER A 25 12.42 23.08 4.57
C SER A 25 12.17 23.44 6.04
N ASN A 26 13.14 24.07 6.69
CA ASN A 26 12.94 24.60 8.04
C ASN A 26 12.13 25.91 7.99
N VAL A 27 11.74 26.43 9.16
CA VAL A 27 10.97 27.69 9.27
C VAL A 27 11.72 28.93 8.76
N LEU A 28 13.03 28.84 8.54
CA LEU A 28 13.88 29.91 8.01
C LEU A 28 14.03 29.84 6.47
N GLY A 29 13.48 28.80 5.83
CA GLY A 29 13.60 28.56 4.40
C GLY A 29 14.85 27.79 3.98
N ASP A 30 15.68 27.34 4.93
CA ASP A 30 16.82 26.48 4.61
C ASP A 30 16.29 25.10 4.22
N THR A 31 16.85 24.57 3.14
CA THR A 31 16.52 23.26 2.61
C THR A 31 17.54 22.24 3.10
N ILE A 32 17.07 21.19 3.76
CA ILE A 32 17.87 20.11 4.31
C ILE A 32 17.44 18.81 3.65
N THR A 33 18.35 18.20 2.88
CA THR A 33 18.15 16.84 2.35
C THR A 33 18.56 15.83 3.41
N VAL A 34 17.60 15.02 3.86
CA VAL A 34 17.81 13.99 4.87
C VAL A 34 18.24 12.69 4.19
N GLN A 35 19.37 12.16 4.62
CA GLN A 35 19.90 10.88 4.19
C GLN A 35 20.50 10.17 5.40
N VAL A 36 20.35 8.84 5.45
CA VAL A 36 21.04 8.02 6.45
C VAL A 36 22.54 8.12 6.19
N GLN A 37 23.29 8.55 7.22
CA GLN A 37 24.74 8.75 7.11
C GLN A 37 25.51 7.46 7.36
N ALA A 38 26.84 7.51 7.27
CA ALA A 38 27.71 6.34 7.45
C ALA A 38 27.60 5.70 8.86
N ASP A 39 27.21 6.47 9.87
CA ASP A 39 27.04 6.01 11.24
C ASP A 39 25.92 6.76 11.99
N GLN A 40 25.57 6.23 13.17
CA GLN A 40 24.52 6.77 14.04
C GLN A 40 24.81 8.20 14.48
N VAL A 41 26.08 8.54 14.77
CA VAL A 41 26.47 9.87 15.27
C VAL A 41 26.26 10.92 14.18
N ALA A 42 26.72 10.64 12.96
CA ALA A 42 26.54 11.52 11.81
C ALA A 42 25.05 11.68 11.45
N THR A 43 24.27 10.61 11.57
CA THR A 43 22.82 10.66 11.31
C THR A 43 22.08 11.50 12.37
N ALA A 44 22.43 11.34 13.65
CA ALA A 44 21.88 12.15 14.73
C ALA A 44 22.23 13.65 14.56
N ALA A 45 23.46 13.96 14.15
CA ALA A 45 23.87 15.33 13.89
C ALA A 45 23.01 15.98 12.78
N LEU A 46 22.76 15.26 11.67
CA LEU A 46 21.90 15.74 10.60
C LEU A 46 20.45 15.93 11.08
N LEU A 47 19.87 14.94 11.76
CA LEU A 47 18.50 15.01 12.26
C LEU A 47 18.31 16.15 13.27
N SER A 48 19.31 16.44 14.10
CA SER A 48 19.26 17.57 15.04
C SER A 48 19.06 18.92 14.33
N THR A 49 19.61 19.11 13.13
CA THR A 49 19.39 20.33 12.34
C THR A 49 17.95 20.47 11.85
N VAL A 50 17.28 19.35 11.56
CA VAL A 50 15.86 19.32 11.14
C VAL A 50 14.96 19.53 12.35
N LEU A 51 15.34 18.97 13.49
CA LEU A 51 14.57 19.00 14.75
C LEU A 51 14.90 20.21 15.63
N SER A 52 15.33 21.33 15.05
CA SER A 52 15.60 22.59 15.76
C SER A 52 16.55 22.46 16.96
N GLY A 53 17.53 21.55 16.88
CA GLY A 53 18.52 21.29 17.93
C GLY A 53 18.09 20.25 18.97
N ASP A 54 16.96 19.54 18.80
CA ASP A 54 16.57 18.45 19.70
C ASP A 54 17.48 17.22 19.49
N THR A 55 18.57 17.16 20.26
CA THR A 55 19.54 16.07 20.19
C THR A 55 18.96 14.76 20.72
N GLN A 56 18.05 14.80 21.70
CA GLN A 56 17.50 13.59 22.29
C GLN A 56 16.59 12.85 21.31
N ALA A 57 15.71 13.58 20.60
CA ALA A 57 14.90 12.98 19.55
C ALA A 57 15.75 12.48 18.38
N ALA A 58 16.75 13.27 17.97
CA ALA A 58 17.66 12.92 16.88
C ALA A 58 18.47 11.63 17.16
N GLU A 59 19.01 11.49 18.38
CA GLU A 59 19.76 10.30 18.79
C GLU A 59 18.88 9.04 18.81
N ARG A 60 17.62 9.16 19.28
CA ARG A 60 16.67 8.04 19.30
C ARG A 60 16.27 7.57 17.90
N LEU A 61 16.00 8.51 17.00
CA LEU A 61 15.69 8.19 15.60
C LEU A 61 16.90 7.58 14.88
N ALA A 62 18.09 8.16 15.07
CA ALA A 62 19.32 7.63 14.49
C ALA A 62 19.63 6.21 15.01
N LEU A 63 19.39 5.94 16.30
CA LEU A 63 19.54 4.61 16.88
C LEU A 63 18.67 3.58 16.17
N GLU A 64 17.39 3.89 15.93
CA GLU A 64 16.46 2.96 15.30
C GLU A 64 16.78 2.74 13.81
N VAL A 65 17.15 3.80 13.08
CA VAL A 65 17.51 3.71 11.65
C VAL A 65 18.80 2.90 11.42
N HIS A 66 19.74 2.93 12.37
CA HIS A 66 20.99 2.15 12.32
C HIS A 66 20.89 0.79 13.02
N ARG A 67 19.70 0.42 13.52
CA ARG A 67 19.50 -0.87 14.18
C ARG A 67 19.73 -2.00 13.17
N ASP A 68 20.60 -2.94 13.53
CA ASP A 68 20.85 -4.12 12.70
C ASP A 68 19.59 -4.99 12.64
N LEU A 69 19.07 -5.21 11.44
CA LEU A 69 17.91 -6.06 11.20
C LEU A 69 18.40 -7.44 10.79
N ARG A 70 18.09 -8.46 11.58
CA ARG A 70 18.53 -9.82 11.29
C ARG A 70 17.46 -10.50 10.45
N LEU A 71 17.88 -11.30 9.48
CA LEU A 71 16.95 -12.06 8.61
C LEU A 71 16.06 -13.03 9.39
N GLU A 72 16.50 -13.45 10.58
CA GLU A 72 15.71 -14.28 11.51
C GLU A 72 14.54 -13.53 12.15
N ASP A 73 14.52 -12.20 12.12
CA ASP A 73 13.39 -11.38 12.59
C ASP A 73 12.29 -11.28 11.52
N VAL A 74 12.48 -11.91 10.34
CA VAL A 74 11.55 -11.92 9.21
C VAL A 74 11.12 -13.36 8.93
N ASP A 75 9.82 -13.59 8.72
CA ASP A 75 9.34 -14.89 8.25
C ASP A 75 9.78 -15.12 6.81
N MET A 76 10.81 -15.97 6.67
CA MET A 76 11.40 -16.35 5.39
C MET A 76 10.80 -17.65 4.83
N GLU A 77 9.82 -18.26 5.51
CA GLU A 77 9.21 -19.49 5.04
C GLU A 77 8.49 -19.25 3.69
N ASN A 78 8.62 -20.22 2.79
CA ASN A 78 7.92 -20.24 1.50
C ASN A 78 8.23 -19.09 0.53
N LEU A 79 9.24 -18.26 0.81
CA LEU A 79 9.69 -17.23 -0.12
C LEU A 79 10.17 -17.86 -1.44
N PRO A 80 9.63 -17.44 -2.60
CA PRO A 80 10.10 -17.91 -3.88
C PRO A 80 11.49 -17.36 -4.19
N GLN A 81 12.32 -18.18 -4.82
CA GLN A 81 13.48 -17.66 -5.53
C GLN A 81 12.99 -16.95 -6.80
N LEU A 82 13.36 -15.68 -6.94
CA LEU A 82 12.89 -14.82 -8.02
C LEU A 82 14.10 -14.22 -8.74
N ASN A 83 14.18 -14.44 -10.06
CA ASN A 83 15.17 -13.82 -10.92
C ASN A 83 14.45 -12.76 -11.76
N LEU A 84 14.51 -11.49 -11.31
CA LEU A 84 13.94 -10.36 -12.04
C LEU A 84 15.02 -9.64 -12.85
N PRO A 85 14.68 -9.08 -14.03
CA PRO A 85 15.51 -8.11 -14.71
C PRO A 85 15.45 -6.78 -13.94
N LEU A 86 16.34 -6.61 -12.95
CA LEU A 86 16.27 -5.49 -12.01
C LEU A 86 16.33 -4.11 -12.69
N GLU A 87 17.03 -4.00 -13.83
CA GLU A 87 17.07 -2.75 -14.60
C GLU A 87 15.70 -2.32 -15.19
N GLN A 88 14.77 -3.28 -15.34
CA GLN A 88 13.40 -3.03 -15.83
C GLN A 88 12.42 -2.79 -14.68
N CYS A 89 12.83 -3.03 -13.44
CA CYS A 89 11.97 -2.84 -12.28
C CYS A 89 11.95 -1.38 -11.81
N GLY A 90 10.81 -0.98 -11.27
CA GLY A 90 10.66 0.24 -10.46
C GLY A 90 10.01 -0.10 -9.13
N ILE A 91 10.14 0.79 -8.15
CA ILE A 91 9.53 0.66 -6.83
C ILE A 91 8.66 1.88 -6.56
N TRP A 92 7.46 1.66 -6.04
CA TRP A 92 6.63 2.67 -5.40
C TRP A 92 6.55 2.42 -3.90
N ILE A 93 6.80 3.46 -3.09
CA ILE A 93 6.81 3.39 -1.62
C ILE A 93 5.82 4.39 -1.04
N ASP A 94 4.93 3.91 -0.19
CA ASP A 94 4.26 4.71 0.82
C ASP A 94 4.87 4.34 2.20
N PRO A 95 5.63 5.25 2.83
CA PRO A 95 6.31 4.96 4.07
C PRO A 95 5.34 4.76 5.24
N ILE A 96 4.21 5.49 5.29
CA ILE A 96 3.20 5.42 6.36
C ILE A 96 1.82 5.79 5.77
N ASP A 97 1.13 4.80 5.18
CA ASP A 97 -0.26 4.97 4.74
C ASP A 97 -1.15 5.23 5.97
N SER A 98 -2.12 6.12 5.79
CA SER A 98 -3.04 6.56 6.84
C SER A 98 -2.38 7.43 7.92
N THR A 99 -1.48 8.36 7.52
CA THR A 99 -0.77 9.31 8.41
C THR A 99 -1.67 10.00 9.42
N SER A 100 -2.92 10.33 9.08
CA SER A 100 -3.87 10.94 10.03
C SER A 100 -4.23 10.02 11.21
N GLU A 101 -4.35 8.72 10.96
CA GLU A 101 -4.61 7.72 11.99
C GLU A 101 -3.34 7.41 12.79
N TYR A 102 -2.17 7.45 12.15
CA TYR A 102 -0.89 7.35 12.84
C TYR A 102 -0.69 8.50 13.84
N ILE A 103 -0.98 9.73 13.42
CA ILE A 103 -0.86 10.93 14.26
C ILE A 103 -1.91 10.94 15.38
N SER A 104 -3.15 10.50 15.10
CA SER A 104 -4.20 10.46 16.13
C SER A 104 -3.84 9.49 17.26
N GLY A 105 -3.13 8.40 16.95
CA GLY A 105 -2.69 7.41 17.92
C GLY A 105 -3.85 6.70 18.63
N GLU A 106 -5.07 6.78 18.08
CA GLU A 106 -6.26 6.19 18.70
C GLU A 106 -6.24 4.66 18.58
N GLU A 107 -6.78 3.98 19.59
CA GLU A 107 -7.03 2.55 19.53
C GLU A 107 -8.00 2.22 18.39
N ALA A 108 -7.81 1.03 17.81
CA ALA A 108 -8.54 0.63 16.63
C ALA A 108 -10.04 0.46 16.94
N LYS A 109 -10.89 1.19 16.22
CA LYS A 109 -12.35 1.09 16.32
C LYS A 109 -12.85 0.09 15.29
N LEU A 110 -13.65 -0.89 15.67
CA LEU A 110 -14.17 -1.89 14.74
C LEU A 110 -15.37 -1.36 13.93
N SER A 111 -15.48 -1.83 12.69
CA SER A 111 -16.64 -1.75 11.82
C SER A 111 -17.29 -3.15 11.69
N ALA A 112 -17.81 -3.52 10.51
CA ALA A 112 -18.34 -4.85 10.26
C ALA A 112 -17.23 -5.86 9.91
N ASN A 113 -17.46 -7.15 10.22
CA ASN A 113 -16.62 -8.28 9.78
C ASN A 113 -15.13 -8.21 10.16
N ASP A 114 -14.83 -7.73 11.37
CA ASP A 114 -13.46 -7.59 11.90
C ASP A 114 -12.58 -6.61 11.11
N ILE A 115 -13.20 -5.65 10.43
CA ILE A 115 -12.52 -4.56 9.73
C ILE A 115 -12.45 -3.35 10.66
N TYR A 116 -11.27 -2.78 10.86
CA TYR A 116 -11.10 -1.53 11.59
C TYR A 116 -11.68 -0.36 10.78
N LYS A 117 -12.49 0.46 11.44
CA LYS A 117 -13.00 1.72 10.93
C LYS A 117 -11.93 2.81 10.92
N SER A 118 -11.18 2.92 12.01
CA SER A 118 -10.17 3.96 12.26
C SER A 118 -9.20 3.50 13.36
N GLY A 119 -8.19 4.33 13.66
CA GLY A 119 -7.14 4.07 14.64
C GLY A 119 -5.90 3.40 14.06
N LEU A 120 -4.92 3.12 14.92
CA LEU A 120 -3.60 2.60 14.53
C LEU A 120 -3.67 1.30 13.70
N GLY A 121 -4.71 0.50 13.88
CA GLY A 121 -4.96 -0.70 13.07
C GLY A 121 -5.16 -0.42 11.57
N CYS A 122 -5.40 0.82 11.15
CA CYS A 122 -5.52 1.20 9.74
C CYS A 122 -4.19 1.63 9.09
N VAL A 123 -3.10 1.74 9.87
CA VAL A 123 -1.81 2.22 9.39
C VAL A 123 -1.04 1.09 8.72
N THR A 124 -0.49 1.35 7.54
CA THR A 124 0.31 0.37 6.79
C THR A 124 1.56 1.00 6.18
N VAL A 125 2.56 0.18 5.90
CA VAL A 125 3.73 0.51 5.08
C VAL A 125 3.59 -0.24 3.77
N LEU A 126 3.67 0.45 2.63
CA LEU A 126 3.40 -0.12 1.31
C LEU A 126 4.65 -0.05 0.45
N ILE A 127 5.07 -1.20 -0.07
CA ILE A 127 6.18 -1.29 -1.02
C ILE A 127 5.71 -2.13 -2.20
N GLY A 128 5.67 -1.53 -3.39
CA GLY A 128 5.29 -2.20 -4.63
C GLY A 128 6.44 -2.17 -5.63
N VAL A 129 6.78 -3.32 -6.20
CA VAL A 129 7.71 -3.46 -7.32
C VAL A 129 6.89 -3.68 -8.58
N PHE A 130 7.19 -2.96 -9.65
CA PHE A 130 6.50 -3.08 -10.93
C PHE A 130 7.49 -3.19 -12.10
N ASP A 131 7.03 -3.76 -13.21
CA ASP A 131 7.74 -3.75 -14.49
C ASP A 131 7.51 -2.39 -15.16
N ARG A 132 8.58 -1.64 -15.40
CA ARG A 132 8.49 -0.31 -16.04
C ARG A 132 8.10 -0.38 -17.52
N VAL A 133 8.30 -1.52 -18.18
CA VAL A 133 7.96 -1.69 -19.60
C VAL A 133 6.46 -1.94 -19.77
N SER A 134 5.91 -2.95 -19.08
CA SER A 134 4.48 -3.26 -19.15
C SER A 134 3.60 -2.41 -18.23
N GLY A 135 4.20 -1.84 -17.18
CA GLY A 135 3.53 -1.16 -16.08
C GLY A 135 2.87 -2.09 -15.06
N GLN A 136 3.03 -3.40 -15.19
CA GLN A 136 2.36 -4.38 -14.34
C GLN A 136 3.06 -4.51 -12.97
N PRO A 137 2.32 -4.56 -11.84
CA PRO A 137 2.93 -4.80 -10.54
C PRO A 137 3.37 -6.27 -10.42
N ILE A 138 4.60 -6.48 -9.97
CA ILE A 138 5.29 -7.77 -9.91
C ILE A 138 5.27 -8.33 -8.50
N LEU A 139 5.72 -7.54 -7.52
CA LEU A 139 5.89 -7.94 -6.14
C LEU A 139 5.35 -6.84 -5.23
N GLY A 140 4.70 -7.22 -4.14
CA GLY A 140 4.18 -6.28 -3.17
C GLY A 140 4.45 -6.73 -1.76
N VAL A 141 4.71 -5.78 -0.88
CA VAL A 141 4.82 -5.94 0.57
C VAL A 141 3.92 -4.91 1.22
N VAL A 142 3.07 -5.38 2.13
CA VAL A 142 2.24 -4.55 2.99
C VAL A 142 2.52 -4.96 4.42
N ASN A 143 3.14 -4.06 5.19
CA ASN A 143 3.36 -4.26 6.61
C ASN A 143 2.35 -3.43 7.41
N GLN A 144 1.64 -4.07 8.34
CA GLN A 144 0.74 -3.40 9.27
C GLN A 144 1.43 -3.36 10.65
N PRO A 145 2.05 -2.24 11.06
CA PRO A 145 2.89 -2.21 12.26
C PRO A 145 2.11 -2.41 13.56
N PHE A 146 0.85 -1.96 13.58
CA PHE A 146 -0.03 -1.99 14.75
C PHE A 146 -1.13 -3.04 14.56
N TYR A 147 -0.75 -4.30 14.35
CA TYR A 147 -1.71 -5.37 14.09
C TYR A 147 -2.32 -5.94 15.37
N THR A 148 -1.48 -6.40 16.31
CA THR A 148 -1.92 -6.93 17.61
C THR A 148 -1.22 -6.21 18.75
N GLN A 149 -1.98 -5.81 19.77
CA GLN A 149 -1.44 -5.13 20.95
C GLN A 149 -1.28 -6.10 22.12
N HIS A 150 -0.06 -6.18 22.65
CA HIS A 150 0.28 -6.95 23.85
C HIS A 150 0.73 -5.99 24.96
N GLY A 151 -0.22 -5.47 25.72
CA GLY A 151 0.04 -4.44 26.73
C GLY A 151 0.50 -3.13 26.08
N SER A 152 1.75 -2.72 26.34
CA SER A 152 2.35 -1.52 25.74
C SER A 152 3.14 -1.79 24.45
N ARG A 153 3.23 -3.05 24.00
CA ARG A 153 3.95 -3.44 22.79
C ARG A 153 2.98 -3.76 21.66
N TRP A 154 3.40 -3.44 20.46
CA TRP A 154 2.70 -3.81 19.23
C TRP A 154 3.46 -4.90 18.50
N GLU A 155 2.71 -5.86 18.00
CA GLU A 155 3.16 -6.86 17.06
C GLU A 155 2.62 -6.49 15.67
N GLY A 156 3.52 -6.41 14.70
CA GLY A 156 3.19 -6.12 13.32
C GLY A 156 2.82 -7.37 12.54
N MET A 157 2.20 -7.19 11.38
CA MET A 157 1.90 -8.27 10.45
C MET A 157 2.33 -7.86 9.04
N CYS A 158 3.22 -8.65 8.45
CA CYS A 158 3.72 -8.44 7.10
C CYS A 158 3.05 -9.39 6.12
N GLN A 159 2.52 -8.85 5.03
CA GLN A 159 2.00 -9.63 3.91
C GLN A 159 2.74 -9.33 2.62
N TRP A 160 3.03 -10.37 1.85
CA TRP A 160 3.69 -10.24 0.56
C TRP A 160 3.01 -11.08 -0.51
N GLY A 161 3.23 -10.70 -1.76
CA GLY A 161 2.72 -11.42 -2.93
C GLY A 161 3.58 -11.13 -4.15
N VAL A 162 3.70 -12.12 -5.02
CA VAL A 162 4.44 -12.05 -6.28
C VAL A 162 3.65 -12.69 -7.42
N LYS A 163 3.56 -11.97 -8.54
CA LYS A 163 3.03 -12.45 -9.82
C LYS A 163 4.00 -12.07 -10.93
N PHE A 164 4.72 -13.05 -11.47
CA PHE A 164 5.69 -12.84 -12.55
C PHE A 164 5.77 -14.05 -13.47
N GLY A 165 5.40 -13.87 -14.75
CA GLY A 165 5.19 -15.00 -15.65
C GLY A 165 4.20 -16.01 -15.06
N ASP A 166 4.61 -17.28 -15.00
CA ASP A 166 3.82 -18.36 -14.42
C ASP A 166 3.87 -18.40 -12.88
N LEU A 167 4.81 -17.70 -12.25
CA LEU A 167 4.93 -17.67 -10.79
C LEU A 167 3.77 -16.85 -10.20
N SER A 168 3.05 -17.46 -9.27
CA SER A 168 2.04 -16.82 -8.42
C SER A 168 2.20 -17.35 -7.00
N LYS A 169 2.67 -16.52 -6.06
CA LYS A 169 2.82 -16.88 -4.64
C LYS A 169 2.52 -15.71 -3.73
N CYS A 170 2.04 -15.98 -2.53
CA CYS A 170 1.81 -14.98 -1.49
C CYS A 170 2.00 -15.57 -0.09
N SER A 171 2.22 -14.71 0.90
CA SER A 171 2.24 -15.11 2.32
C SER A 171 0.85 -15.25 2.93
N ALA A 172 -0.20 -14.82 2.23
CA ALA A 172 -1.54 -14.78 2.79
C ALA A 172 -2.03 -16.19 3.13
N SER A 173 -2.09 -16.51 4.42
CA SER A 173 -3.02 -17.51 4.93
C SER A 173 -4.42 -16.91 4.84
N LEU A 174 -5.23 -17.45 3.93
CA LEU A 174 -6.58 -16.95 3.74
C LEU A 174 -7.38 -17.21 5.03
N LEU A 175 -7.84 -16.14 5.66
CA LEU A 175 -8.74 -16.25 6.82
C LEU A 175 -10.12 -16.80 6.39
N ARG A 176 -10.48 -16.66 5.11
CA ARG A 176 -11.78 -17.06 4.55
C ARG A 176 -11.61 -17.69 3.16
N ASN A 177 -12.21 -18.86 2.97
CA ASN A 177 -12.35 -19.49 1.66
C ASN A 177 -13.49 -18.82 0.88
N MET A 178 -13.32 -18.71 -0.44
CA MET A 178 -14.27 -18.05 -1.36
C MET A 178 -15.61 -18.78 -1.50
N GLU A 179 -15.70 -20.03 -1.07
CA GLU A 179 -16.86 -20.93 -1.29
C GLU A 179 -17.93 -20.87 -0.20
N ASP A 180 -17.83 -19.93 0.75
CA ASP A 180 -18.78 -19.83 1.86
C ASP A 180 -20.03 -19.04 1.42
N ASP A 181 -21.24 -19.56 1.69
CA ASP A 181 -22.54 -19.01 1.27
C ASP A 181 -22.95 -17.75 2.09
N ARG A 182 -21.97 -16.90 2.35
CA ARG A 182 -22.01 -15.79 3.30
C ARG A 182 -22.35 -14.47 2.61
N ALA A 183 -22.75 -13.49 3.41
CA ALA A 183 -22.98 -12.13 2.93
C ALA A 183 -21.68 -11.51 2.38
N LYS A 184 -21.74 -10.99 1.15
CA LYS A 184 -20.64 -10.27 0.50
C LYS A 184 -20.37 -8.95 1.21
N VAL A 185 -19.10 -8.57 1.31
CA VAL A 185 -18.63 -7.43 2.08
C VAL A 185 -17.94 -6.44 1.15
N ALA A 186 -18.43 -5.20 1.10
CA ALA A 186 -17.77 -4.10 0.42
C ALA A 186 -17.19 -3.13 1.45
N VAL A 187 -15.89 -2.89 1.41
CA VAL A 187 -15.24 -1.87 2.22
C VAL A 187 -15.10 -0.57 1.42
N LEU A 188 -15.37 0.58 2.06
CA LEU A 188 -15.36 1.90 1.43
C LEU A 188 -14.72 2.94 2.36
N SER A 189 -14.34 4.10 1.82
CA SER A 189 -14.06 5.27 2.66
C SER A 189 -15.36 5.80 3.28
N GLY A 190 -15.29 6.31 4.51
CA GLY A 190 -16.42 7.00 5.14
C GLY A 190 -16.92 8.20 4.32
N SER A 191 -16.05 8.81 3.51
CA SER A 191 -16.38 9.96 2.65
C SER A 191 -17.10 9.61 1.34
N GLU A 192 -17.30 8.32 1.04
CA GLU A 192 -18.01 7.87 -0.17
C GLU A 192 -19.48 8.28 -0.19
N ASP A 193 -20.04 8.44 -1.39
CA ASP A 193 -21.42 8.86 -1.60
C ASP A 193 -22.40 7.95 -0.84
N PRO A 194 -23.26 8.50 0.05
CA PRO A 194 -24.31 7.74 0.72
C PRO A 194 -25.19 6.94 -0.24
N ASN A 195 -25.47 7.44 -1.45
CA ASN A 195 -26.27 6.74 -2.45
C ASN A 195 -25.59 5.46 -2.93
N LEU A 196 -24.27 5.48 -3.16
CA LEU A 196 -23.49 4.29 -3.49
C LEU A 196 -23.62 3.24 -2.38
N LYS A 197 -23.45 3.67 -1.12
CA LYS A 197 -23.58 2.78 0.04
C LYS A 197 -24.99 2.18 0.14
N CYS A 198 -26.03 2.97 -0.14
CA CYS A 198 -27.41 2.49 -0.18
C CYS A 198 -27.62 1.44 -1.28
N ARG A 199 -27.15 1.69 -2.51
CA ARG A 199 -27.27 0.73 -3.62
C ARG A 199 -26.61 -0.60 -3.32
N LEU A 200 -25.40 -0.59 -2.75
CA LEU A 200 -24.70 -1.80 -2.32
C LEU A 200 -25.50 -2.58 -1.28
N ARG A 201 -26.04 -1.90 -0.25
CA ARG A 201 -26.89 -2.55 0.76
C ARG A 201 -28.16 -3.14 0.16
N SER A 202 -28.82 -2.41 -0.76
CA SER A 202 -30.00 -2.91 -1.47
C SER A 202 -29.70 -4.13 -2.34
N ALA A 203 -28.47 -4.26 -2.82
CA ALA A 203 -27.99 -5.44 -3.55
C ALA A 203 -27.50 -6.58 -2.62
N GLY A 204 -27.63 -6.45 -1.30
CA GLY A 204 -27.29 -7.50 -0.33
C GLY A 204 -25.87 -7.45 0.21
N TYR A 205 -25.07 -6.42 -0.11
CA TYR A 205 -23.73 -6.26 0.45
C TYR A 205 -23.77 -5.72 1.88
N VAL A 206 -22.91 -6.26 2.74
CA VAL A 206 -22.51 -5.64 4.00
C VAL A 206 -21.50 -4.53 3.67
N VAL A 207 -21.87 -3.28 3.95
CA VAL A 207 -20.99 -2.12 3.73
C VAL A 207 -20.21 -1.81 5.00
N ALA A 208 -18.88 -1.95 4.93
CA ALA A 208 -17.93 -1.55 5.95
C ALA A 208 -17.24 -0.24 5.57
N GLU A 209 -16.98 0.63 6.55
CA GLU A 209 -16.22 1.87 6.35
C GLU A 209 -14.87 1.76 7.05
N ALA A 210 -13.79 2.19 6.39
CA ALA A 210 -12.44 2.15 6.96
C ALA A 210 -11.52 3.29 6.46
N SER A 211 -10.63 3.76 7.34
CA SER A 211 -9.47 4.59 7.03
C SER A 211 -8.34 3.77 6.38
N GLY A 212 -7.29 4.44 5.86
CA GLY A 212 -6.13 3.82 5.21
C GLY A 212 -6.38 3.20 3.84
N ALA A 213 -5.74 3.71 2.79
CA ALA A 213 -5.93 3.19 1.43
C ALA A 213 -5.33 1.78 1.31
N GLY A 214 -4.13 1.59 1.84
CA GLY A 214 -3.44 0.31 1.94
C GLY A 214 -4.22 -0.68 2.81
N TYR A 215 -4.71 -0.24 3.98
CA TYR A 215 -5.49 -1.11 4.87
C TYR A 215 -6.78 -1.66 4.23
N LYS A 216 -7.54 -0.84 3.49
CA LYS A 216 -8.75 -1.32 2.78
C LYS A 216 -8.43 -2.39 1.73
N GLN A 217 -7.34 -2.23 0.99
CA GLN A 217 -6.88 -3.23 0.03
C GLN A 217 -6.38 -4.50 0.73
N LEU A 218 -5.72 -4.35 1.88
CA LEU A 218 -5.28 -5.45 2.75
C LEU A 218 -6.48 -6.27 3.28
N CYS A 219 -7.58 -5.62 3.65
CA CYS A 219 -8.82 -6.30 4.02
C CYS A 219 -9.35 -7.20 2.89
N VAL A 220 -9.25 -6.75 1.63
CA VAL A 220 -9.63 -7.57 0.47
C VAL A 220 -8.67 -8.74 0.30
N ALA A 221 -7.36 -8.48 0.33
CA ALA A 221 -6.33 -9.52 0.19
C ALA A 221 -6.48 -10.64 1.24
N ARG A 222 -6.82 -10.28 2.49
CA ARG A 222 -7.04 -11.21 3.61
C ARG A 222 -8.40 -11.92 3.60
N GLY A 223 -9.34 -11.48 2.76
CA GLY A 223 -10.72 -11.97 2.75
C GLY A 223 -11.59 -11.43 3.89
N ASN A 224 -11.18 -10.36 4.58
CA ASN A 224 -12.07 -9.64 5.50
C ASN A 224 -13.20 -8.94 4.72
N ALA A 225 -12.85 -8.38 3.55
CA ALA A 225 -13.76 -7.82 2.56
C ALA A 225 -13.65 -8.58 1.23
N ASP A 226 -14.71 -8.50 0.41
CA ASP A 226 -14.75 -9.11 -0.92
C ASP A 226 -14.44 -8.08 -2.03
N LEU A 227 -14.79 -6.81 -1.78
CA LEU A 227 -14.50 -5.66 -2.65
C LEU A 227 -14.03 -4.46 -1.83
N TYR A 228 -13.10 -3.68 -2.36
CA TYR A 228 -12.86 -2.29 -1.96
C TYR A 228 -13.22 -1.36 -3.10
N LEU A 229 -14.07 -0.37 -2.81
CA LEU A 229 -14.53 0.64 -3.76
C LEU A 229 -14.08 2.04 -3.33
N LEU A 230 -13.49 2.75 -4.27
CA LEU A 230 -13.20 4.17 -4.18
C LEU A 230 -13.63 4.85 -5.48
N THR A 231 -14.56 5.79 -5.41
CA THR A 231 -15.08 6.49 -6.60
C THR A 231 -14.28 7.73 -6.97
N LYS A 232 -13.50 8.25 -6.01
CA LYS A 232 -12.76 9.51 -6.11
C LYS A 232 -11.30 9.27 -6.48
N GLY A 233 -10.71 10.25 -7.15
CA GLY A 233 -9.27 10.32 -7.40
C GLY A 233 -8.49 10.80 -6.18
N SER A 234 -8.48 9.99 -5.12
CA SER A 234 -7.78 10.30 -3.86
C SER A 234 -6.81 9.20 -3.44
N THR A 235 -6.37 8.38 -4.39
CA THR A 235 -5.27 7.43 -4.20
C THR A 235 -4.26 7.60 -5.32
N PHE A 236 -3.04 7.18 -5.06
CA PHE A 236 -1.90 7.31 -5.96
C PHE A 236 -1.25 5.94 -6.24
N MET A 237 -0.23 5.94 -7.07
CA MET A 237 0.52 4.73 -7.43
C MET A 237 1.16 4.07 -6.20
N TRP A 238 1.69 4.85 -5.25
CA TRP A 238 2.25 4.32 -3.99
C TRP A 238 1.21 3.63 -3.09
N ASP A 239 -0.02 4.16 -3.02
CA ASP A 239 -1.10 3.56 -2.23
C ASP A 239 -1.54 2.18 -2.75
N THR A 240 -1.33 1.91 -4.04
CA THR A 240 -1.97 0.77 -4.72
C THR A 240 -0.98 -0.25 -5.26
N CYS A 241 0.25 0.12 -5.63
CA CYS A 241 1.18 -0.80 -6.30
C CYS A 241 1.49 -2.06 -5.46
N GLY A 242 1.81 -1.89 -4.18
CA GLY A 242 2.09 -3.00 -3.26
C GLY A 242 0.88 -3.92 -3.09
N PRO A 243 -0.27 -3.41 -2.61
CA PRO A 243 -1.47 -4.23 -2.46
C PRO A 243 -1.97 -4.87 -3.77
N HIS A 244 -1.82 -4.19 -4.91
CA HIS A 244 -2.20 -4.73 -6.21
C HIS A 244 -1.39 -5.97 -6.57
N ALA A 245 -0.06 -5.95 -6.37
CA ALA A 245 0.77 -7.15 -6.61
C ALA A 245 0.31 -8.34 -5.76
N ILE A 246 -0.08 -8.11 -4.50
CA ILE A 246 -0.63 -9.14 -3.61
C ILE A 246 -1.94 -9.68 -4.18
N LEU A 247 -2.88 -8.81 -4.57
CA LEU A 247 -4.16 -9.22 -5.14
C LEU A 247 -3.99 -10.01 -6.45
N ARG A 248 -3.07 -9.62 -7.33
CA ARG A 248 -2.75 -10.37 -8.56
C ARG A 248 -2.22 -11.77 -8.26
N SER A 249 -1.37 -11.91 -7.25
CA SER A 249 -0.85 -13.21 -6.83
C SER A 249 -1.95 -14.15 -6.30
N LEU A 250 -3.08 -13.59 -5.86
CA LEU A 250 -4.29 -14.29 -5.42
C LEU A 250 -5.34 -14.49 -6.53
N GLY A 251 -5.01 -14.16 -7.78
CA GLY A 251 -5.92 -14.25 -8.95
C GLY A 251 -6.85 -13.05 -9.14
N GLY A 252 -6.79 -12.08 -8.23
CA GLY A 252 -7.53 -10.82 -8.27
C GLY A 252 -6.79 -9.70 -9.00
N GLY A 253 -7.07 -8.47 -8.61
CA GLY A 253 -6.41 -7.28 -9.13
C GLY A 253 -7.01 -5.98 -8.62
N ILE A 254 -6.54 -4.88 -9.20
CA ILE A 254 -7.09 -3.54 -9.00
C ILE A 254 -7.33 -2.91 -10.36
N VAL A 255 -8.56 -2.44 -10.57
CA VAL A 255 -9.02 -1.86 -11.83
C VAL A 255 -9.55 -0.45 -11.61
N SER A 256 -9.53 0.37 -12.65
CA SER A 256 -10.15 1.70 -12.66
C SER A 256 -11.67 1.61 -12.49
N TYR A 257 -12.21 2.30 -11.50
CA TYR A 257 -13.65 2.30 -11.22
C TYR A 257 -14.46 2.83 -12.40
N LYS A 258 -14.09 4.00 -12.96
CA LYS A 258 -14.83 4.57 -14.10
C LYS A 258 -14.71 3.73 -15.37
N ARG A 259 -13.50 3.24 -15.73
CA ARG A 259 -13.32 2.45 -16.96
C ARG A 259 -14.15 1.17 -16.95
N VAL A 260 -14.19 0.47 -15.82
CA VAL A 260 -15.03 -0.73 -15.66
C VAL A 260 -16.51 -0.40 -15.85
N LEU A 261 -16.98 0.74 -15.34
CA LEU A 261 -18.37 1.15 -15.51
C LEU A 261 -18.69 1.66 -16.93
N GLU A 262 -17.74 2.24 -17.65
CA GLU A 262 -17.92 2.78 -19.01
C GLU A 262 -17.78 1.69 -20.09
N ASN A 263 -16.67 0.95 -20.11
CA ASN A 263 -16.27 0.11 -21.26
C ASN A 263 -16.76 -1.33 -21.19
N GLY A 264 -17.40 -1.74 -20.09
CA GLY A 264 -17.88 -3.11 -19.92
C GLY A 264 -16.80 -4.03 -19.39
N GLU A 265 -17.16 -5.30 -19.24
CA GLU A 265 -16.52 -6.32 -18.39
C GLU A 265 -15.04 -6.66 -18.69
N ASN A 266 -14.33 -5.96 -19.59
CA ASN A 266 -12.91 -6.23 -19.85
C ASN A 266 -12.01 -5.67 -18.71
N LEU A 267 -11.75 -6.52 -17.72
CA LEU A 267 -10.93 -6.16 -16.55
C LEU A 267 -9.45 -5.98 -16.88
N GLU A 268 -8.92 -6.59 -17.94
CA GLU A 268 -7.50 -6.50 -18.30
C GLU A 268 -7.13 -5.11 -18.84
N GLU A 269 -8.04 -4.50 -19.61
CA GLU A 269 -7.87 -3.13 -20.11
C GLU A 269 -8.06 -2.06 -19.02
N ALA A 270 -8.85 -2.39 -18.00
CA ALA A 270 -9.11 -1.51 -16.87
C ALA A 270 -8.11 -1.68 -15.72
N GLU A 271 -7.24 -2.70 -15.74
CA GLU A 271 -6.23 -2.97 -14.71
C GLU A 271 -5.27 -1.77 -14.58
N LEU A 272 -5.00 -1.37 -13.34
CA LEU A 272 -4.08 -0.25 -13.08
C LEU A 272 -2.65 -0.61 -13.51
N LYS A 273 -1.96 0.38 -14.08
CA LYS A 273 -0.56 0.29 -14.48
C LYS A 273 0.26 1.36 -13.77
N TYR A 274 1.48 1.00 -13.42
CA TYR A 274 2.44 1.81 -12.64
C TYR A 274 3.64 2.25 -13.48
N GLY A 275 3.71 1.76 -14.72
CA GLY A 275 4.72 2.07 -15.73
C GLY A 275 4.45 3.44 -16.33
N ALA A 276 5.36 4.34 -16.04
CA ALA A 276 5.35 5.69 -16.55
C ALA A 276 5.99 5.76 -17.95
N ASN A 277 5.27 6.33 -18.93
CA ASN A 277 5.89 7.10 -20.01
C ASN A 277 6.44 8.46 -19.50
N HIS A 278 6.83 8.54 -18.22
CA HIS A 278 7.20 9.78 -17.56
C HIS A 278 8.71 9.81 -17.33
N THR A 279 9.35 10.79 -17.95
CA THR A 279 10.73 11.18 -17.65
C THR A 279 10.80 11.69 -16.22
N ALA A 280 11.96 11.56 -15.57
CA ALA A 280 12.22 11.91 -14.17
C ALA A 280 11.93 13.39 -13.78
N GLU A 281 11.41 14.20 -14.71
CA GLU A 281 11.16 15.64 -14.58
C GLU A 281 9.70 15.99 -14.24
N GLU A 282 8.74 15.05 -14.34
CA GLU A 282 7.34 15.31 -13.97
C GLU A 282 7.06 14.96 -12.50
N GLN A 283 7.67 15.70 -11.57
CA GLN A 283 7.36 15.67 -10.13
C GLN A 283 6.02 16.36 -9.79
N CYS A 284 5.02 16.27 -10.66
CA CYS A 284 3.68 16.78 -10.36
C CYS A 284 2.85 15.65 -9.74
N SER A 285 2.47 15.79 -8.47
CA SER A 285 1.68 14.80 -7.71
C SER A 285 0.41 14.34 -8.43
N ALA A 286 -0.19 15.19 -9.27
CA ALA A 286 -1.38 14.85 -10.06
C ALA A 286 -1.14 13.75 -11.11
N SER A 287 0.08 13.58 -11.61
CA SER A 287 0.42 12.59 -12.65
C SER A 287 0.37 11.13 -12.16
N HIS A 288 0.56 10.92 -10.85
CA HIS A 288 0.55 9.59 -10.22
C HIS A 288 -0.79 9.23 -9.56
N CYS A 289 -1.82 10.07 -9.77
CA CYS A 289 -3.13 9.90 -9.14
C CYS A 289 -4.01 8.91 -9.91
N ASN A 290 -4.68 8.02 -9.19
CA ASN A 290 -5.74 7.15 -9.70
C ASN A 290 -7.05 7.97 -9.86
N LEU A 291 -7.06 8.95 -10.76
CA LEU A 291 -8.14 9.95 -10.94
C LEU A 291 -9.54 9.36 -11.17
N GLU A 292 -9.58 8.14 -11.70
CA GLU A 292 -10.80 7.44 -12.08
C GLU A 292 -11.39 6.60 -10.93
N GLY A 293 -10.79 6.64 -9.74
CA GLY A 293 -11.13 5.76 -8.63
C GLY A 293 -10.69 4.32 -8.91
N ILE A 294 -10.85 3.45 -7.92
CA ILE A 294 -10.37 2.07 -7.98
C ILE A 294 -11.41 1.07 -7.46
N ILE A 295 -11.34 -0.15 -8.00
CA ILE A 295 -11.99 -1.34 -7.48
C ILE A 295 -10.90 -2.36 -7.22
N ALA A 296 -10.69 -2.74 -5.97
CA ALA A 296 -9.80 -3.83 -5.59
C ALA A 296 -10.63 -5.08 -5.25
N PHE A 297 -10.23 -6.23 -5.79
CA PHE A 297 -10.99 -7.46 -5.70
C PHE A 297 -10.06 -8.68 -5.74
N ARG A 298 -10.57 -9.81 -5.23
CA ARG A 298 -9.95 -11.12 -5.42
C ARG A 298 -10.69 -11.98 -6.45
N ASP A 299 -12.02 -11.93 -6.45
CA ASP A 299 -12.86 -12.64 -7.41
C ASP A 299 -13.37 -11.68 -8.50
N ARG A 300 -13.00 -11.98 -9.74
CA ARG A 300 -13.42 -11.25 -10.94
C ARG A 300 -14.94 -11.26 -11.11
N SER A 301 -15.61 -12.32 -10.69
CA SER A 301 -17.07 -12.47 -10.83
C SER A 301 -17.84 -11.35 -10.11
N LEU A 302 -17.33 -10.93 -8.95
CA LEU A 302 -17.93 -9.87 -8.13
C LEU A 302 -17.84 -8.50 -8.78
N VAL A 303 -16.83 -8.25 -9.62
CA VAL A 303 -16.73 -7.00 -10.37
C VAL A 303 -17.81 -6.94 -11.46
N HIS A 304 -18.07 -8.05 -12.16
CA HIS A 304 -19.15 -8.13 -13.15
C HIS A 304 -20.53 -7.95 -12.51
N GLU A 305 -20.76 -8.55 -11.35
CA GLU A 305 -21.97 -8.33 -10.55
C GLU A 305 -22.11 -6.85 -10.15
N LEU A 306 -21.03 -6.24 -9.65
CA LEU A 306 -21.02 -4.84 -9.27
C LEU A 306 -21.37 -3.91 -10.44
N VAL A 307 -20.85 -4.18 -11.64
CA VAL A 307 -21.19 -3.40 -12.85
C VAL A 307 -22.70 -3.41 -13.10
N LYS A 308 -23.36 -4.56 -12.93
CA LYS A 308 -24.82 -4.68 -13.09
C LYS A 308 -25.58 -3.91 -12.00
N ILE A 309 -25.04 -3.85 -10.79
CA ILE A 309 -25.63 -3.11 -9.66
C ILE A 309 -25.48 -1.61 -9.87
N LEU A 310 -24.35 -1.15 -10.39
CA LEU A 310 -23.95 0.27 -10.41
C LEU A 310 -24.29 1.01 -11.72
N ARG A 311 -24.40 0.32 -12.85
CA ARG A 311 -24.92 0.95 -14.08
C ARG A 311 -26.38 1.36 -13.89
N PRO A 312 -26.77 2.59 -14.28
CA PRO A 312 -28.19 2.94 -14.35
C PRO A 312 -28.86 2.05 -15.42
N SER A 313 -30.06 1.55 -15.09
CA SER A 313 -30.96 0.92 -16.06
C SER A 313 -31.42 1.89 -17.13
#